data_AF-A0A7W2HF63-F1
#
_entry.id   AF-A0A7W2HF63-F1
#
_cell.length_a   1.000
_cell.length_b   1.000
_cell.length_c   1.000
_cell.angle_alpha   90.00
_cell.angle_beta   90.00
_cell.angle_gamma   90.00
#
_symmetry.space_group_name_H-M   'P 1'
#
loop_
_entity.id
_entity.type
_entity.pdbx_description
1 polymer ?
#
loop_
_entity_poly.entity_id
_entity_poly.type
_entity_poly.pdbx_seq_one_letter_code
_entity_poly.pdbx_strand_id
1 'polypeptide(L)'
;MPTLPWSVPNTPPRHAEAHVMASRFETRTLWGALRFFIRTPAVWHQVSRAPGAYGASLKASPLRRTFWTLSAWESPEALRRFARSGPHGPAVRGLRPLMHDAKFVTWSATTDELPLDWADALKRLE
;
A
#
# COMPACT_ATOMS: atom_id res chain seq x y z
N MET A 1 -5.20 12.25 10.10
CA MET A 1 -4.78 10.84 10.22
C MET A 1 -3.30 10.77 9.91
N PRO A 2 -2.45 10.15 10.75
CA PRO A 2 -1.04 10.00 10.43
C PRO A 2 -0.88 9.34 9.06
N THR A 3 -0.06 9.97 8.21
CA THR A 3 0.16 9.59 6.82
C THR A 3 1.66 9.54 6.58
N LEU A 4 2.17 8.40 6.10
CA LEU A 4 3.51 8.33 5.56
C LEU A 4 3.50 9.00 4.19
N PRO A 5 4.37 10.00 3.95
CA PRO A 5 4.40 10.73 2.69
C PRO A 5 4.72 9.77 1.54
N TRP A 6 4.35 10.20 0.33
CA TRP A 6 4.65 9.45 -0.87
C TRP A 6 6.16 9.22 -1.01
N SER A 7 6.56 7.97 -1.12
CA SER A 7 7.93 7.56 -1.42
C SER A 7 8.14 7.46 -2.93
N VAL A 8 9.37 7.70 -3.39
CA VAL A 8 9.77 7.52 -4.81
C VAL A 8 10.96 6.55 -4.87
N PRO A 9 10.71 5.22 -4.83
CA PRO A 9 11.77 4.21 -4.81
C PRO A 9 12.58 4.15 -6.10
N ASN A 10 11.88 4.26 -7.23
CA ASN A 10 12.46 4.32 -8.57
C ASN A 10 11.84 5.52 -9.29
N THR A 11 12.67 6.30 -9.98
CA THR A 11 12.18 7.43 -10.80
C THR A 11 11.28 6.90 -11.92
N PRO A 12 9.99 7.28 -11.97
CA PRO A 12 9.09 6.83 -13.02
C PRO A 12 9.52 7.41 -14.38
N PRO A 13 9.51 6.63 -15.47
CA PRO A 13 9.69 7.18 -16.82
C PRO A 13 8.53 8.13 -17.14
N ARG A 14 8.77 9.16 -17.96
CA ARG A 14 7.72 10.12 -18.36
C ARG A 14 6.71 9.46 -19.30
N HIS A 15 5.45 9.88 -19.21
CA HIS A 15 4.38 9.45 -20.12
C HIS A 15 4.18 7.93 -20.20
N ALA A 16 4.53 7.20 -19.14
CA ALA A 16 4.37 5.76 -19.07
C ALA A 16 3.10 5.42 -18.31
N GLU A 17 2.56 4.23 -18.57
CA GLU A 17 1.48 3.69 -17.76
C GLU A 17 2.04 3.20 -16.41
N ALA A 18 1.28 3.43 -15.34
CA ALA A 18 1.54 2.95 -14.00
C ALA A 18 0.34 2.11 -13.53
N HIS A 19 0.63 0.91 -13.01
CA HIS A 19 -0.34 0.09 -12.33
C HIS A 19 -0.49 0.53 -10.87
N VAL A 20 -1.67 1.00 -10.52
CA VAL A 20 -1.98 1.50 -9.19
C VAL A 20 -2.76 0.47 -8.39
N MET A 21 -2.45 0.37 -7.11
CA MET A 21 -3.20 -0.40 -6.13
C MET A 21 -3.49 0.46 -4.91
N ALA A 22 -4.77 0.56 -4.55
CA ALA A 22 -5.21 1.05 -3.26
C ALA A 22 -5.82 -0.10 -2.44
N SER A 23 -5.62 -0.06 -1.13
CA SER A 23 -6.23 -1.02 -0.23
C SER A 23 -6.69 -0.40 1.08
N ARG A 24 -7.71 -1.00 1.68
CA ARG A 24 -8.22 -0.69 3.02
C ARG A 24 -8.18 -1.95 3.86
N PHE A 25 -7.65 -1.85 5.06
CA PHE A 25 -7.63 -2.91 6.06
C PHE A 25 -8.34 -2.45 7.32
N GLU A 26 -9.23 -3.27 7.86
CA GLU A 26 -9.83 -3.06 9.18
C GLU A 26 -9.48 -4.25 10.08
N THR A 27 -8.90 -4.00 11.26
CA THR A 27 -8.61 -5.06 12.23
C THR A 27 -9.79 -5.33 13.16
N ARG A 28 -9.96 -6.57 13.61
CA ARG A 28 -10.99 -6.97 14.58
C ARG A 28 -10.84 -6.28 15.93
N THR A 29 -9.61 -6.00 16.35
CA THR A 29 -9.31 -5.45 17.68
C THR A 29 -8.24 -4.37 17.62
N LEU A 30 -8.13 -3.55 18.67
CA LEU A 30 -7.01 -2.62 18.84
C LEU A 30 -5.66 -3.34 18.95
N TRP A 31 -5.64 -4.54 19.52
CA TRP A 31 -4.46 -5.41 19.51
C TRP A 31 -4.05 -5.78 18.08
N GLY A 32 -5.02 -6.09 17.22
CA GLY A 32 -4.78 -6.29 15.79
C GLY A 32 -4.21 -5.04 15.11
N ALA A 33 -4.71 -3.85 15.47
CA ALA A 33 -4.23 -2.57 14.95
C ALA A 33 -2.78 -2.30 15.37
N LEU A 34 -2.43 -2.57 16.64
CA LEU A 34 -1.07 -2.46 17.13
C LEU A 34 -0.12 -3.43 16.40
N ARG A 35 -0.55 -4.70 16.20
CA ARG A 35 0.22 -5.69 15.44
C ARG A 35 0.42 -5.29 13.97
N PHE A 36 -0.55 -4.66 13.34
CA PHE A 36 -0.42 -4.09 12.00
C PHE A 36 0.66 -3.00 11.97
N PHE A 37 0.58 -2.06 12.91
CA PHE A 37 1.52 -0.95 13.02
C PHE A 37 2.96 -1.42 13.21
N ILE A 38 3.21 -2.38 14.11
CA ILE A 38 4.56 -2.94 14.37
C ILE A 38 5.18 -3.58 13.11
N ARG A 39 4.39 -4.18 12.22
CA ARG A 39 4.88 -4.81 10.99
C ARG A 39 5.11 -3.83 9.83
N THR A 40 4.56 -2.62 9.96
CA THR A 40 4.59 -1.61 8.88
C THR A 40 6.01 -1.20 8.48
N PRO A 41 6.97 -0.93 9.40
CA PRO A 41 8.31 -0.48 9.01
C PRO A 41 9.07 -1.45 8.10
N ALA A 42 8.99 -2.77 8.36
CA ALA A 42 9.68 -3.77 7.54
C ALA A 42 9.09 -3.86 6.12
N VAL A 43 7.76 -3.78 5.99
CA VAL A 43 7.07 -3.73 4.70
C VAL A 43 7.39 -2.43 3.98
N TRP A 44 7.47 -1.31 4.71
CA TRP A 44 7.80 -0.01 4.16
C TRP A 44 9.24 0.04 3.61
N HIS A 45 10.18 -0.55 4.34
CA HIS A 45 11.55 -0.70 3.86
C HIS A 45 11.65 -1.57 2.60
N GLN A 46 10.80 -2.59 2.48
CA GLN A 46 10.76 -3.42 1.29
C GLN A 46 10.20 -2.66 0.08
N VAL A 47 9.08 -1.95 0.24
CA VAL A 47 8.46 -1.22 -0.88
C VAL A 47 9.37 -0.09 -1.37
N SER A 48 10.12 0.56 -0.46
CA SER A 48 11.07 1.63 -0.80
C SER A 48 12.30 1.16 -1.60
N ARG A 49 12.43 -0.15 -1.83
CA ARG A 49 13.53 -0.77 -2.57
C ARG A 49 13.04 -1.76 -3.64
N ALA A 50 11.72 -1.88 -3.82
CA ALA A 50 11.15 -2.88 -4.70
C ALA A 50 11.37 -2.50 -6.17
N PRO A 51 11.95 -3.39 -7.00
CA PRO A 51 12.08 -3.13 -8.43
C PRO A 51 10.72 -2.92 -9.10
N GLY A 52 10.59 -1.84 -9.86
CA GLY A 52 9.34 -1.45 -10.53
C GLY A 52 8.33 -0.75 -9.62
N ALA A 53 8.69 -0.36 -8.39
CA ALA A 53 7.85 0.52 -7.56
C ALA A 53 8.08 1.99 -7.94
N TYR A 54 7.04 2.68 -8.40
CA TYR A 54 7.07 4.12 -8.70
C TYR A 54 6.72 4.97 -7.48
N GLY A 55 6.00 4.40 -6.52
CA GLY A 55 5.84 5.01 -5.21
C GLY A 55 4.79 4.34 -4.36
N ALA A 56 4.78 4.74 -3.09
CA ALA A 56 3.79 4.29 -2.12
C ALA A 56 3.54 5.34 -1.06
N SER A 57 2.31 5.39 -0.54
CA SER A 57 1.87 6.12 0.65
C SER A 57 1.06 5.19 1.57
N LEU A 58 1.07 5.46 2.87
CA LEU A 58 0.25 4.74 3.85
C LEU A 58 -0.46 5.74 4.76
N LYS A 59 -1.76 5.53 4.98
CA LYS A 59 -2.57 6.30 5.91
C LYS A 59 -3.07 5.37 7.00
N ALA A 60 -2.98 5.80 8.26
CA ALA A 60 -3.40 4.98 9.39
C ALA A 60 -4.38 5.74 10.29
N SER A 61 -5.40 5.02 10.78
CA SER A 61 -6.26 5.44 11.88
C SER A 61 -6.32 4.31 12.92
N PRO A 62 -5.27 4.14 13.75
CA PRO A 62 -5.15 3.00 14.65
C PRO A 62 -6.30 2.90 15.66
N LEU A 63 -6.78 4.04 16.16
CA LEU A 63 -7.93 4.11 17.07
C LEU A 63 -9.23 3.63 16.41
N ARG A 64 -9.35 3.80 15.09
CA ARG A 64 -10.45 3.27 14.28
C ARG A 64 -10.17 1.85 13.75
N ARG A 65 -9.00 1.27 14.07
CA ARG A 65 -8.53 -0.02 13.58
C ARG A 65 -8.41 -0.09 12.05
N THR A 66 -8.31 1.05 11.38
CA THR A 66 -8.35 1.15 9.91
C THR A 66 -7.04 1.67 9.34
N PHE A 67 -6.59 1.06 8.25
CA PHE A 67 -5.36 1.37 7.55
C PHE A 67 -5.61 1.40 6.05
N TRP A 68 -4.89 2.27 5.35
CA TRP A 68 -4.96 2.36 3.90
C TRP A 68 -3.57 2.38 3.31
N THR A 69 -3.39 1.70 2.18
CA THR A 69 -2.18 1.83 1.36
C THR A 69 -2.54 2.28 -0.03
N LEU A 70 -1.63 3.03 -0.63
CA LEU A 70 -1.70 3.47 -2.01
C LEU A 70 -0.32 3.25 -2.61
N SER A 71 -0.24 2.60 -3.77
CA SER A 71 1.04 2.31 -4.43
C SER A 71 0.91 2.30 -5.93
N ALA A 72 1.94 2.77 -6.62
CA ALA A 72 2.07 2.78 -8.06
C ALA A 72 3.27 1.94 -8.49
N TRP A 73 3.09 1.18 -9.56
CA TRP A 73 4.03 0.17 -10.04
C TRP A 73 4.19 0.26 -11.55
N GLU A 74 5.35 -0.14 -12.06
CA GLU A 74 5.63 -0.33 -13.48
C GLU A 74 4.66 -1.31 -14.13
N SER A 75 4.25 -2.35 -13.40
CA SER A 75 3.34 -3.36 -13.93
C SER A 75 2.63 -4.14 -12.81
N PRO A 76 1.52 -4.83 -13.15
CA PRO A 76 0.91 -5.81 -12.25
C PRO A 76 1.90 -6.91 -11.82
N GLU A 77 2.87 -7.26 -12.66
CA GLU A 77 3.88 -8.27 -12.36
C GLU A 77 4.90 -7.78 -11.33
N ALA A 78 5.32 -6.51 -11.40
CA ALA A 78 6.19 -5.89 -10.40
C ALA A 78 5.53 -5.90 -9.01
N LEU A 79 4.25 -5.52 -8.95
CA LEU A 79 3.44 -5.62 -7.73
C LEU A 79 3.34 -7.06 -7.21
N ARG A 80 3.06 -8.04 -8.07
CA ARG A 80 3.01 -9.46 -7.67
C ARG A 80 4.35 -9.95 -7.12
N ARG A 81 5.47 -9.57 -7.74
CA ARG A 81 6.82 -9.89 -7.26
C ARG A 81 7.07 -9.32 -5.86
N PHE A 82 6.72 -8.05 -5.64
CA PHE A 82 6.78 -7.44 -4.33
C PHE A 82 5.93 -8.21 -3.31
N ALA A 83 4.67 -8.48 -3.64
CA ALA A 83 3.72 -9.11 -2.73
C ALA A 83 4.16 -10.52 -2.27
N ARG A 84 4.89 -11.24 -3.13
CA ARG A 84 5.39 -12.60 -2.90
C ARG A 84 6.80 -12.65 -2.29
N SER A 85 7.55 -11.56 -2.33
CA SER A 85 8.93 -11.51 -1.82
C SER A 85 9.00 -10.91 -0.42
N GLY A 86 10.15 -11.09 0.24
CA GLY A 86 10.54 -10.33 1.42
C GLY A 86 9.56 -10.39 2.60
N PRO A 87 9.55 -9.35 3.47
CA PRO A 87 8.70 -9.30 4.67
C PRO A 87 7.19 -9.16 4.40
N HIS A 88 6.76 -8.75 3.20
CA HIS A 88 5.34 -8.55 2.89
C HIS A 88 4.52 -9.84 3.00
N GLY A 89 4.96 -10.94 2.39
CA GLY A 89 4.25 -12.22 2.46
C GLY A 89 4.01 -12.73 3.90
N PRO A 90 5.04 -12.84 4.74
CA PRO A 90 4.90 -13.14 6.16
C PRO A 90 4.02 -12.15 6.94
N ALA A 91 4.05 -10.85 6.61
CA ALA A 91 3.20 -9.84 7.24
C ALA A 91 1.71 -10.10 6.93
N VAL A 92 1.37 -10.29 5.65
CA VAL A 92 -0.01 -10.61 5.23
C VAL A 92 -0.51 -11.89 5.90
N ARG A 93 0.29 -12.96 5.90
CA ARG A 93 -0.08 -14.23 6.54
C ARG A 93 -0.36 -14.05 8.04
N GLY A 94 0.47 -13.27 8.74
CA GLY A 94 0.31 -13.03 10.18
C GLY A 94 -0.84 -12.07 10.53
N LEU A 95 -1.26 -11.21 9.61
CA LEU A 95 -2.32 -10.22 9.82
C LEU A 95 -3.69 -10.73 9.39
N ARG A 96 -3.78 -11.62 8.40
CA ARG A 96 -5.05 -12.15 7.86
C ARG A 96 -6.04 -12.62 8.95
N PRO A 97 -5.64 -13.40 9.98
CA PRO A 97 -6.56 -13.83 11.04
C PRO A 97 -7.08 -12.69 11.92
N LEU A 98 -6.44 -11.52 11.88
CA LEU A 98 -6.78 -10.35 12.67
C LEU A 98 -7.67 -9.35 11.92
N MET A 99 -7.90 -9.55 10.62
CA MET A 99 -8.68 -8.63 9.77
C MET A 99 -10.18 -8.85 9.90
N HIS A 100 -10.89 -7.81 10.32
CA HIS A 100 -12.35 -7.75 10.21
C HIS A 100 -12.77 -7.67 8.74
N ASP A 101 -12.16 -6.76 8.00
CA ASP A 101 -12.45 -6.50 6.58
C ASP A 101 -11.18 -6.10 5.82
N ALA A 102 -11.16 -6.37 4.52
CA ALA A 102 -10.12 -5.91 3.61
C ALA A 102 -10.69 -5.64 2.20
N LYS A 103 -10.46 -4.43 1.69
CA LYS A 103 -10.83 -4.02 0.32
C LYS A 103 -9.59 -3.70 -0.50
N PHE A 104 -9.68 -4.00 -1.80
CA PHE A 104 -8.61 -3.76 -2.76
C PHE A 104 -9.21 -3.26 -4.06
N VAL A 105 -8.56 -2.29 -4.67
CA VAL A 105 -8.90 -1.76 -5.99
C VAL A 105 -7.61 -1.45 -6.73
N THR A 106 -7.60 -1.79 -8.02
CA THR A 106 -6.51 -1.48 -8.93
C THR A 106 -7.02 -0.68 -10.12
N TRP A 107 -6.17 0.18 -10.65
CA TRP A 107 -6.44 0.94 -11.88
C TRP A 107 -5.14 1.30 -12.57
N SER A 108 -5.23 1.76 -13.82
CA SER A 108 -4.11 2.34 -14.55
C SER A 108 -4.11 3.86 -14.42
N ALA A 109 -2.93 4.43 -14.25
CA ALA A 109 -2.65 5.87 -14.21
C ALA A 109 -1.49 6.18 -15.17
N THR A 110 -1.26 7.45 -15.48
CA THR A 110 -0.01 7.84 -16.11
C THR A 110 1.04 8.19 -15.05
N THR A 111 2.31 8.00 -15.35
CA THR A 111 3.39 8.38 -14.42
C THR A 111 3.45 9.88 -14.14
N ASP A 112 2.89 10.70 -15.03
CA ASP A 112 2.76 12.16 -14.87
C ASP A 112 1.72 12.55 -13.80
N GLU A 113 0.84 11.62 -13.41
CA GLU A 113 -0.15 11.80 -12.34
C GLU A 113 0.42 11.49 -10.93
N LEU A 114 1.68 11.04 -10.84
CA LEU A 114 2.31 10.74 -9.55
C LEU A 114 2.90 12.01 -8.91
N PRO A 115 2.75 12.21 -7.59
CA PRO A 115 2.11 11.33 -6.60
C PRO A 115 0.58 11.41 -6.65
N LEU A 116 -0.07 10.26 -6.41
CA LEU A 116 -1.52 10.16 -6.42
C LEU A 116 -2.17 10.79 -5.18
N ASP A 117 -3.33 11.41 -5.37
CA ASP A 117 -4.13 11.97 -4.28
C ASP A 117 -4.90 10.90 -3.51
N TRP A 118 -4.90 11.02 -2.18
CA TRP A 118 -5.68 10.20 -1.28
C TRP A 118 -7.19 10.40 -1.43
N ALA A 119 -7.67 11.59 -1.82
CA ALA A 119 -9.10 11.81 -1.98
C ALA A 119 -9.69 10.88 -3.06
N ASP A 120 -9.02 10.76 -4.20
CA ASP A 120 -9.46 9.89 -5.29
C ASP A 120 -9.26 8.41 -4.98
N ALA A 121 -8.15 8.06 -4.31
CA ALA A 121 -7.94 6.69 -3.84
C ALA A 121 -9.03 6.25 -2.84
N LEU A 122 -9.49 7.15 -1.97
CA LEU A 122 -10.55 6.85 -1.01
C LEU A 122 -11.91 6.68 -1.69
N LYS A 123 -12.29 7.55 -2.64
CA LYS A 123 -13.53 7.39 -3.43
C LYS A 123 -13.58 6.03 -4.14
N ARG A 124 -12.44 5.57 -4.66
CA ARG A 124 -12.33 4.26 -5.33
C ARG A 124 -12.47 3.06 -4.37
N LEU A 125 -12.25 3.26 -3.07
CA LEU A 125 -12.33 2.24 -2.02
C LEU A 125 -13.70 2.19 -1.31
N GLU A 126 -14.60 3.12 -1.62
CA GLU A 126 -15.96 3.16 -1.08
C GLU A 126 -16.79 1.96 -1.53
#